data_AF-A0A1U9P0N8-F1
#
_entry.id   AF-A0A1U9P0N8-F1
#
_cell.length_a   1.000
_cell.length_b   1.000
_cell.length_c   1.000
_cell.angle_alpha   90.00
_cell.angle_beta   90.00
_cell.angle_gamma   90.00
#
_symmetry.space_group_name_H-M   'P 1'
#
loop_
_entity.id
_entity.type
_entity.pdbx_description
1 polymer ?
#
loop_
_entity_poly.entity_id
_entity_poly.type
_entity_poly.pdbx_seq_one_letter_code
_entity_poly.pdbx_strand_id
1 'polypeptide(L)' 'MAIPVPNDVTTFQNNWRFCNHCYALWWNGRPDNGACPSGNSPDGQHHGQGSWDFYLPADPSGAI' A
#
# COMPACT_ATOMS: atom_id res chain seq x y z
N MET A 1 -7.49 -9.71 -10.94
CA MET A 1 -8.47 -10.15 -9.93
C MET A 1 -7.75 -10.17 -8.59
N ALA A 2 -8.22 -9.40 -7.60
CA ALA A 2 -7.71 -9.53 -6.24
C ALA A 2 -8.25 -10.82 -5.63
N ILE A 3 -7.41 -11.58 -4.95
CA ILE A 3 -7.89 -12.68 -4.11
C ILE A 3 -8.71 -12.03 -2.98
N PRO A 4 -9.97 -12.43 -2.76
CA PRO A 4 -10.76 -11.90 -1.64
C PRO A 4 -10.03 -12.18 -0.33
N VAL A 5 -10.02 -11.18 0.55
CA VAL A 5 -9.50 -11.33 1.90
C VAL A 5 -10.24 -12.49 2.58
N PRO A 6 -9.54 -13.49 3.15
CA PRO A 6 -10.17 -14.56 3.89
C PRO A 6 -11.11 -14.03 4.97
N ASN A 7 -12.26 -14.67 5.15
CA ASN A 7 -13.33 -14.23 6.04
C ASN A 7 -12.98 -14.31 7.54
N ASP A 8 -11.88 -14.96 7.90
CA ASP A 8 -11.27 -14.96 9.23
C ASP A 8 -10.37 -13.74 9.48
N VAL A 9 -9.98 -13.00 8.43
CA VAL A 9 -9.28 -11.71 8.54
C VAL A 9 -10.31 -10.59 8.72
N THR A 10 -10.57 -10.25 9.99
CA THR A 10 -11.53 -9.19 10.35
C THR A 10 -10.91 -7.80 10.45
N THR A 11 -9.58 -7.74 10.53
CA THR A 11 -8.82 -6.49 10.66
C THR A 11 -7.79 -6.44 9.56
N PHE A 12 -7.85 -5.42 8.70
CA PHE A 12 -6.90 -5.21 7.61
C PHE A 12 -6.80 -3.74 7.27
N GLN A 13 -5.73 -3.36 6.60
CA GLN A 13 -5.60 -2.06 5.97
C GLN A 13 -5.57 -2.24 4.45
N ASN A 14 -6.51 -1.59 3.76
CA ASN A 14 -6.55 -1.50 2.30
C ASN A 14 -5.86 -0.21 1.83
N ASN A 15 -5.93 0.04 0.52
CA ASN A 15 -5.36 1.21 -0.15
C ASN A 15 -3.81 1.23 -0.10
N TRP A 16 -3.19 0.06 0.03
CA TRP A 16 -1.77 -0.08 -0.18
C TRP A 16 -1.47 -0.22 -1.66
N ARG A 17 -0.46 0.50 -2.12
CA ARG A 17 -0.13 0.60 -3.54
C ARG A 17 1.36 0.31 -3.72
N PHE A 18 1.71 -0.30 -4.85
CA PHE A 18 3.08 -0.58 -5.26
C PHE A 18 3.62 0.61 -6.05
N CYS A 19 4.71 1.19 -5.56
CA CYS A 19 5.32 2.33 -6.22
C CYS A 19 6.21 1.88 -7.38
N ASN A 20 5.90 2.30 -8.60
CA ASN A 20 6.65 1.91 -9.80
C ASN A 20 8.02 2.60 -9.92
N HIS A 21 8.36 3.52 -9.02
CA HIS A 21 9.63 4.25 -9.01
C HIS A 21 10.63 3.75 -7.95
N CYS A 22 10.16 3.42 -6.75
CA CYS A 22 11.02 2.92 -5.66
C CYS A 22 10.80 1.43 -5.34
N TYR A 23 9.83 0.77 -5.99
CA TYR A 23 9.49 -0.64 -5.82
C TYR A 23 9.07 -1.02 -4.38
N ALA A 24 8.64 -0.04 -3.58
CA ALA A 24 8.11 -0.26 -2.24
C ALA A 24 6.58 -0.13 -2.22
N LEU A 25 5.94 -0.74 -1.22
CA LEU A 25 4.55 -0.47 -0.90
C LEU A 25 4.44 0.84 -0.12
N TRP A 26 3.49 1.69 -0.48
CA TRP A 26 3.11 2.86 0.30
C TRP A 26 1.60 2.86 0.56
N TRP A 27 1.19 3.48 1.66
CA TRP A 27 -0.22 3.62 1.99
C TRP A 27 -0.80 4.87 1.35
N ASN A 28 -1.74 4.69 0.41
CA ASN A 28 -2.37 5.75 -0.39
C ASN A 28 -3.64 6.32 0.27
N GLY A 29 -3.79 6.16 1.58
CA GLY A 29 -4.97 6.60 2.34
C GLY A 29 -4.93 8.05 2.83
N ARG A 30 -3.86 8.79 2.52
CA ARG A 30 -3.73 10.23 2.82
C ARG A 30 -3.98 11.07 1.56
N PRO A 31 -4.34 12.36 1.72
CA PRO A 31 -4.45 13.27 0.58
C PRO A 31 -3.14 13.47 -0.17
N ASP A 32 -2.01 13.34 0.54
CA ASP A 32 -0.67 13.28 -0.04
C ASP A 32 -0.22 11.83 -0.24
N ASN A 33 0.59 11.59 -1.27
CA ASN A 33 1.16 10.27 -1.53
C ASN A 33 2.38 9.95 -0.66
N GLY A 34 2.82 10.85 0.22
CA GLY A 34 4.08 10.73 0.95
C GLY A 34 5.32 10.90 0.05
N ALA A 35 6.49 10.95 0.68
CA ALA A 35 7.77 11.15 0.00
C ALA A 35 8.35 9.83 -0.54
N CYS A 36 8.64 9.81 -1.85
CA CYS A 36 9.28 8.68 -2.50
C CYS A 36 10.82 8.81 -2.41
N PRO A 37 11.54 7.78 -1.94
CA PRO A 37 13.00 7.81 -1.84
C PRO A 37 13.70 7.68 -3.20
N SER A 38 12.97 7.40 -4.28
CA SER A 38 13.54 7.27 -5.62
C SER A 38 13.77 8.64 -6.23
N GLY A 39 15.00 8.91 -6.66
CA GLY A 39 15.35 10.12 -7.41
C GLY A 39 14.68 10.21 -8.80
N ASN A 40 14.03 9.15 -9.25
CA ASN A 40 13.30 9.10 -10.52
C ASN A 40 11.79 9.36 -10.36
N SER A 41 11.32 9.74 -9.17
CA SER A 41 9.94 10.20 -9.00
C SER A 41 9.82 11.65 -9.50
N PRO A 42 8.88 11.96 -10.41
CA PRO A 42 8.79 13.26 -11.06
C PRO A 42 8.43 14.42 -10.12
N ASP A 43 7.69 14.15 -9.04
CA ASP A 43 7.24 15.15 -8.04
C ASP A 43 7.76 14.83 -6.63
N GLY A 44 8.68 13.86 -6.51
CA GLY A 44 9.18 13.36 -5.24
C GLY A 44 8.16 12.55 -4.43
N GLN A 45 7.00 12.20 -4.99
CA GLN A 45 5.95 11.46 -4.31
C GLN A 45 5.85 10.01 -4.80
N HIS A 46 5.10 9.18 -4.07
CA HIS A 46 4.81 7.84 -4.53
C HIS A 46 3.76 7.84 -5.65
N HIS A 47 4.05 7.13 -6.74
CA HIS A 47 3.09 6.82 -7.79
C HIS A 47 2.96 5.31 -7.98
N GLY A 48 1.76 4.84 -8.30
CA GLY A 48 1.48 3.41 -8.51
C GLY A 48 0.52 3.22 -9.66
N GLN A 49 0.81 3.87 -10.78
CA GLN A 49 0.19 3.57 -12.06
C GLN A 49 0.41 2.08 -12.36
N GLY A 50 -0.67 1.37 -12.69
CA GLY A 50 -0.63 -0.08 -12.90
C GLY A 50 -0.58 -0.94 -11.64
N SER A 51 -0.56 -0.35 -10.43
CA SER A 51 -0.60 -1.13 -9.19
C SER A 51 -2.00 -1.71 -8.92
N TRP A 52 -2.03 -2.84 -8.21
CA TRP A 52 -3.22 -3.34 -7.53
C TRP A 52 -3.43 -2.63 -6.19
N ASP A 53 -4.64 -2.73 -5.65
CA ASP A 53 -4.88 -2.39 -4.25
C ASP A 53 -4.53 -3.60 -3.39
N PHE A 54 -3.53 -3.45 -2.53
CA PHE A 54 -3.07 -4.48 -1.62
C PHE A 54 -3.80 -4.34 -0.29
N TYR A 55 -4.19 -5.47 0.26
CA TYR A 55 -4.79 -5.58 1.58
C TYR A 55 -3.71 -6.16 2.49
N LEU A 56 -3.38 -5.47 3.58
CA LEU A 56 -2.50 -5.95 4.62
C LEU A 56 -3.38 -6.43 5.78
N PRO A 57 -3.56 -7.75 5.96
CA PRO A 57 -4.16 -8.30 7.16
C PRO A 57 -3.38 -7.84 8.39
N ALA A 58 -4.10 -7.35 9.39
CA ALA A 58 -3.54 -7.21 10.72
C ALA A 58 -3.71 -8.55 11.45
N ASP A 59 -2.72 -8.91 12.26
CA ASP A 59 -2.89 -9.91 13.31
C ASP A 59 -3.12 -9.16 14.63
N PRO A 60 -4.39 -8.84 14.98
CA PRO A 60 -4.68 -8.17 16.23
C PRO A 60 -4.35 -9.03 17.46
N SER A 61 -4.15 -10.34 17.32
CA SER A 61 -3.77 -11.21 18.43
C SER A 61 -2.29 -11.14 18.78
N GLY A 62 -1.44 -10.72 17.82
CA GLY A 62 0.00 -10.51 18.00
C GLY A 62 0.40 -9.08 18.36
N ALA A 63 -0.54 -8.13 18.41
CA ALA A 63 -0.27 -6.75 18.79
C ALA A 63 -0.19 -6.63 20.32
N ILE A 64 1.02 -6.77 20.87
CA ILE A 64 1.36 -6.45 22.27
C ILE A 64 1.65 -4.97 22.47
#